data_AF-A0A832HVW6-F1
#
_entry.id   AF-A0A832HVW6-F1
#
_cell.length_a   1.000
_cell.length_b   1.000
_cell.length_c   1.000
_cell.angle_alpha   90.00
_cell.angle_beta   90.00
_cell.angle_gamma   90.00
#
_symmetry.space_group_name_H-M   'P 1'
#
loop_
_entity.id
_entity.type
_entity.pdbx_description
1 polymer ?
#
loop_
_entity_poly.entity_id
_entity_poly.type
_entity_poly.pdbx_seq_one_letter_code
_entity_poly.pdbx_strand_id
1 'polypeptide(L)'
;MRTRFPLCCWSGMLMAMLLSWTAFGAGSSKSQQDTMLLNGEWLFQRDGAAPDEWKPVKIPSTFQEHEGNDFHGVGWYRRAIKAFNVPEKHRVLLHFEAAATKAEVWWNGMRLGAHLGGWTPFRFDVTSPIKKSRDQLHELRVRLDEKVGHNTQGFLPIIQPHWGGIWQDVALVIVPEVYIDELAMRVWGNPKTGNIEIEAPVAGLAGAPTVATFSVRYRLRMPNPRAWKKWESRLTVESGGVIKAAVPIAGFQRWSPENPALYELECRFAPENGSPPHTFKARAAFRELQIEGEKILLNGRPLQVRGILNWGYYPPRLAPHPDEARFKGDLQWARSSGFNLMKFCLWMPPRRFLELADEMGMLSWIEYPTWHPKLTREYLPELRQEYLEFFQRDRNHPSVVLRSLTCETGASAELDVIRELYDMAHREIPNAVVEDDSSWISWNRIH
;
A
#
# COMPACT_ATOMS: atom_id res chain seq x y z
N MET A 1 19.37 36.54 -46.53
CA MET A 1 19.38 37.52 -45.42
C MET A 1 20.02 36.86 -44.21
N ARG A 2 21.27 37.24 -43.93
CA ARG A 2 22.04 36.87 -42.75
C ARG A 2 22.08 38.11 -41.86
N THR A 3 21.75 37.98 -40.58
CA THR A 3 22.04 39.01 -39.59
C THR A 3 22.93 38.42 -38.51
N ARG A 4 24.15 38.98 -38.45
CA ARG A 4 25.21 38.77 -37.45
C ARG A 4 25.03 39.76 -36.29
N PHE A 5 25.73 39.47 -35.19
CA PHE A 5 26.52 40.33 -34.27
C PHE A 5 26.26 39.98 -32.79
N PRO A 6 27.24 40.15 -31.85
CA PRO A 6 28.65 39.76 -31.90
C PRO A 6 29.13 38.97 -30.65
N LEU A 7 30.33 38.40 -30.78
CA LEU A 7 31.21 37.97 -29.70
C LEU A 7 31.92 39.19 -29.06
N CYS A 8 32.13 39.16 -27.75
CA CYS A 8 33.20 39.89 -27.09
C CYS A 8 33.87 38.99 -26.04
N CYS A 9 35.19 38.85 -26.13
CA CYS A 9 36.06 38.12 -25.21
C CYS A 9 36.19 38.84 -23.86
N TRP A 10 36.51 38.12 -22.78
CA TRP A 10 37.78 38.27 -22.06
C TRP A 10 38.01 37.15 -21.03
N SER A 11 39.30 36.81 -20.92
CA SER A 11 40.05 35.88 -20.08
C SER A 11 39.76 35.84 -18.57
N GLY A 12 39.67 34.61 -18.05
CA GLY A 12 40.38 34.04 -16.90
C GLY A 12 40.74 34.87 -15.66
N MET A 13 40.30 34.40 -14.50
CA MET A 13 41.17 34.14 -13.34
C MET A 13 40.45 33.29 -12.29
N LEU A 14 41.11 32.20 -11.86
CA LEU A 14 40.76 31.42 -10.68
C LEU A 14 40.86 32.28 -9.42
N MET A 15 39.88 32.19 -8.52
CA MET A 15 40.14 32.32 -7.09
C MET A 15 39.13 31.50 -6.29
N ALA A 16 39.66 30.52 -5.56
CA ALA A 16 38.94 29.75 -4.56
C ALA A 16 38.62 30.62 -3.35
N MET A 17 37.37 30.57 -2.87
CA MET A 17 37.02 31.02 -1.52
C MET A 17 36.27 29.89 -0.81
N LEU A 18 37.00 29.25 0.10
CA LEU A 18 36.47 28.45 1.20
C LEU A 18 35.61 29.35 2.08
N LEU A 19 34.32 29.03 2.22
CA LEU A 19 33.47 29.59 3.27
C LEU A 19 33.03 28.45 4.19
N SER A 20 33.74 28.41 5.33
CA SER A 20 33.40 27.69 6.54
C SER A 20 31.98 28.05 7.01
N TRP A 21 31.12 27.05 7.13
CA TRP A 21 29.84 27.19 7.83
C TRP A 21 30.02 26.79 9.30
N THR A 22 30.06 27.79 10.17
CA THR A 22 29.90 27.61 11.62
C THR A 22 28.42 27.49 11.96
N ALA A 23 28.15 26.58 12.90
CA ALA A 23 26.84 26.20 13.38
C ALA A 23 26.00 27.36 13.95
N PHE A 24 24.69 27.28 13.70
CA PHE A 24 23.66 27.80 14.59
C PHE A 24 22.63 26.71 14.83
N GLY A 25 22.56 26.26 16.09
CA GLY A 25 21.49 25.41 16.57
C GLY A 25 20.28 26.24 16.99
N ALA A 26 19.09 25.75 16.66
CA ALA A 26 17.86 25.94 17.41
C ALA A 26 16.87 24.86 16.96
N GLY A 27 16.35 24.10 17.92
CA GLY A 27 15.63 22.86 17.68
C GLY A 27 14.34 23.02 16.88
N SER A 28 14.13 22.06 15.99
CA SER A 28 12.80 21.58 15.64
C SER A 28 12.88 20.06 15.57
N SER A 29 12.47 19.35 16.63
CA SER A 29 12.20 17.91 16.50
C SER A 29 10.92 17.74 15.69
N LYS A 30 11.06 17.74 14.37
CA LYS A 30 10.06 17.13 13.51
C LYS A 30 10.18 15.63 13.75
N SER A 31 9.33 15.06 14.63
CA SER A 31 9.11 13.61 14.62
C SER A 31 8.25 13.27 13.40
N GLN A 32 8.88 13.38 12.24
CA GLN A 32 8.43 12.76 11.01
C GLN A 32 8.84 11.29 11.11
N GLN A 33 7.98 10.38 10.70
CA GLN A 33 8.37 9.00 10.43
C GLN A 33 9.51 9.06 9.41
N ASP A 34 10.70 8.64 9.84
CA ASP A 34 11.89 8.64 8.98
C ASP A 34 11.88 7.33 8.19
N THR A 35 11.59 7.45 6.90
CA THR A 35 11.59 6.33 5.95
C THR A 35 12.90 6.36 5.16
N MET A 36 13.69 5.30 5.27
CA MET A 36 14.87 5.07 4.46
C MET A 36 14.54 4.06 3.37
N LEU A 37 14.35 4.55 2.13
CA LEU A 37 14.15 3.69 0.96
C LEU A 37 15.38 2.83 0.72
N LEU A 38 15.15 1.54 0.51
CA LEU A 38 16.16 0.54 0.17
C LEU A 38 16.18 0.19 -1.32
N ASN A 39 15.40 0.90 -2.13
CA ASN A 39 15.41 0.78 -3.59
C ASN A 39 16.78 1.09 -4.22
N GLY A 40 16.92 0.79 -5.51
CA GLY A 40 18.15 0.98 -6.28
C GLY A 40 18.87 -0.34 -6.48
N GLU A 41 20.20 -0.33 -6.40
CA GLU A 41 21.02 -1.49 -6.75
C GLU A 41 20.97 -2.59 -5.68
N TRP A 42 20.62 -3.80 -6.08
CA TRP A 42 20.68 -5.01 -5.27
C TRP A 42 21.52 -6.04 -5.98
N LEU A 43 21.97 -7.06 -5.26
CA LEU A 43 22.54 -8.25 -5.87
C LEU A 43 21.45 -9.31 -6.00
N PHE A 44 21.44 -10.02 -7.12
CA PHE A 44 20.51 -11.11 -7.41
C PHE A 44 21.27 -12.37 -7.83
N GLN A 45 20.73 -13.53 -7.48
CA GLN A 45 21.12 -14.81 -8.07
C GLN A 45 19.92 -15.77 -8.10
N ARG A 46 19.94 -16.75 -9.00
CA ARG A 46 18.95 -17.85 -9.02
C ARG A 46 19.19 -18.79 -7.83
N ASP A 47 18.15 -19.45 -7.34
CA ASP A 47 18.30 -20.50 -6.34
C ASP A 47 19.12 -21.66 -6.91
N GLY A 48 20.10 -22.14 -6.13
CA GLY A 48 21.05 -23.17 -6.57
C GLY A 48 22.23 -22.69 -7.44
N ALA A 49 22.32 -21.39 -7.76
CA ALA A 49 23.50 -20.81 -8.43
C ALA A 49 24.76 -20.89 -7.54
N ALA A 50 25.95 -20.84 -8.15
CA ALA A 50 27.19 -20.83 -7.37
C ALA A 50 27.29 -19.57 -6.48
N PRO A 51 27.98 -19.64 -5.32
CA PRO A 51 28.00 -18.54 -4.33
C PRO A 51 28.50 -17.18 -4.83
N ASP A 52 29.21 -17.15 -5.95
CA ASP A 52 29.81 -15.97 -6.59
C ASP A 52 29.03 -15.45 -7.81
N GLU A 53 27.91 -16.08 -8.20
CA GLU A 53 27.08 -15.69 -9.36
C GLU A 53 26.13 -14.49 -9.10
N TRP A 54 26.38 -13.72 -8.04
CA TRP A 54 25.59 -12.53 -7.74
C TRP A 54 25.77 -11.46 -8.81
N LYS A 55 24.68 -11.07 -9.48
CA LYS A 55 24.66 -9.96 -10.44
C LYS A 55 23.90 -8.75 -9.92
N PRO A 56 24.29 -7.53 -10.30
CA PRO A 56 23.55 -6.33 -9.92
C PRO A 56 22.20 -6.26 -10.66
N VAL A 57 21.15 -5.92 -9.91
CA VAL A 57 19.80 -5.63 -10.42
C VAL A 57 19.28 -4.35 -9.79
N LYS A 58 18.27 -3.72 -10.39
CA LYS A 58 17.61 -2.56 -9.80
C LYS A 58 16.26 -2.96 -9.21
N ILE A 59 15.99 -2.56 -7.99
CA ILE A 59 14.70 -2.74 -7.31
C ILE A 59 14.02 -1.37 -7.16
N PRO A 60 12.70 -1.25 -7.38
CA PRO A 60 11.75 -2.33 -7.68
C PRO A 60 11.93 -2.91 -9.09
N SER A 61 11.82 -4.24 -9.23
CA SER A 61 11.72 -4.94 -10.52
C SER A 61 11.20 -6.36 -10.35
N THR A 62 10.71 -6.93 -11.44
CA THR A 62 10.37 -8.36 -11.50
C THR A 62 11.56 -9.21 -11.96
N PHE A 63 11.51 -10.52 -11.71
CA PHE A 63 12.45 -11.47 -12.29
C PHE A 63 12.54 -11.32 -13.81
N GLN A 64 11.42 -11.13 -14.48
CA GLN A 64 11.34 -11.08 -15.94
C GLN A 64 12.08 -9.87 -16.50
N GLU A 65 12.12 -8.77 -15.76
CA GLU A 65 12.92 -7.60 -16.14
C GLU A 65 14.44 -7.84 -16.12
N HIS A 66 14.96 -8.76 -15.28
CA HIS A 66 16.41 -9.00 -15.14
C HIS A 66 16.90 -10.42 -15.47
N GLU A 67 16.00 -11.40 -15.60
CA GLU A 67 16.24 -12.79 -16.02
C GLU A 67 15.63 -13.13 -17.38
N GLY A 68 14.64 -12.37 -17.84
CA GLY A 68 13.85 -12.66 -19.04
C GLY A 68 12.54 -13.39 -18.74
N ASN A 69 11.62 -13.35 -19.71
CA ASN A 69 10.26 -13.87 -19.58
C ASN A 69 10.16 -15.38 -19.33
N ASP A 70 11.19 -16.15 -19.69
CA ASP A 70 11.22 -17.61 -19.53
C ASP A 70 11.68 -18.05 -18.13
N PHE A 71 12.07 -17.10 -17.27
CA PHE A 71 12.46 -17.43 -15.92
C PHE A 71 11.23 -17.62 -15.04
N HIS A 72 11.05 -18.86 -14.57
CA HIS A 72 10.08 -19.21 -13.56
C HIS A 72 10.77 -19.98 -12.44
N GLY A 73 10.69 -19.49 -11.20
CA GLY A 73 11.26 -20.22 -10.08
C GLY A 73 11.61 -19.37 -8.86
N VAL A 74 12.81 -19.63 -8.32
CA VAL A 74 13.24 -19.04 -7.06
C VAL A 74 14.48 -18.19 -7.28
N GLY A 75 14.46 -16.98 -6.71
CA GLY A 75 15.57 -16.05 -6.74
C GLY A 75 15.94 -15.54 -5.36
N TRP A 76 17.20 -15.15 -5.20
CA TRP A 76 17.74 -14.55 -4.00
C TRP A 76 18.17 -13.12 -4.27
N TYR A 77 17.79 -12.21 -3.38
CA TYR A 77 18.22 -10.83 -3.36
C TYR A 77 19.10 -10.58 -2.15
N ARG A 78 20.12 -9.74 -2.31
CA ARG A 78 21.02 -9.29 -1.25
C ARG A 78 21.27 -7.79 -1.34
N ARG A 79 21.15 -7.10 -0.21
CA ARG A 79 21.45 -5.66 -0.08
C ARG A 79 22.32 -5.39 1.13
N ALA A 80 23.42 -4.67 0.89
CA ALA A 80 24.21 -4.07 1.96
C ALA A 80 23.59 -2.72 2.37
N ILE A 81 23.44 -2.51 3.67
CA ILE A 81 22.87 -1.31 4.26
C ILE A 81 23.92 -0.73 5.20
N LYS A 82 24.16 0.58 5.08
CA LYS A 82 25.15 1.26 5.95
C LYS A 82 24.72 1.18 7.40
N ALA A 83 25.70 1.13 8.29
CA ALA A 83 25.50 1.25 9.73
C ALA A 83 24.74 2.54 10.05
N PHE A 84 23.77 2.47 10.97
CA PHE A 84 23.06 3.64 11.47
C PHE A 84 22.56 3.40 12.89
N ASN A 85 22.36 4.49 13.63
CA ASN A 85 21.86 4.44 14.99
C ASN A 85 20.34 4.54 15.01
N VAL A 86 19.71 3.65 15.78
CA VAL A 86 18.28 3.77 16.10
C VAL A 86 18.13 4.75 17.26
N PRO A 87 17.32 5.82 17.12
CA PRO A 87 17.09 6.74 18.22
C PRO A 87 16.53 6.05 19.47
N GLU A 88 16.76 6.63 20.65
CA GLU A 88 16.18 6.10 21.89
C GLU A 88 14.64 6.05 21.80
N LYS A 89 14.05 4.99 22.37
CA LYS A 89 12.60 4.73 22.33
C LYS A 89 12.00 4.74 20.92
N HIS A 90 12.77 4.29 19.93
CA HIS A 90 12.29 4.02 18.59
C HIS A 90 12.53 2.56 18.20
N ARG A 91 11.74 2.13 17.20
CA ARG A 91 11.80 0.86 16.49
C ARG A 91 12.14 1.11 15.02
N VAL A 92 12.68 0.09 14.38
CA VAL A 92 12.90 0.05 12.94
C VAL A 92 12.14 -1.12 12.36
N LEU A 93 11.21 -0.83 11.47
CA LEU A 93 10.43 -1.83 10.74
C LEU A 93 10.99 -1.96 9.32
N LEU A 94 11.37 -3.16 8.92
CA LEU A 94 11.64 -3.48 7.53
C LEU A 94 10.31 -3.68 6.83
N HIS A 95 10.00 -2.83 5.85
CA HIS A 95 8.72 -2.78 5.16
C HIS A 95 8.90 -3.10 3.68
N PHE A 96 8.06 -4.01 3.19
CA PHE A 96 7.89 -4.30 1.78
C PHE A 96 6.50 -3.83 1.39
N GLU A 97 6.40 -3.03 0.31
CA GLU A 97 5.10 -2.66 -0.27
C GLU A 97 4.47 -3.85 -1.00
N ALA A 98 5.28 -4.65 -1.70
CA ALA A 98 4.93 -5.98 -2.21
C ALA A 98 6.16 -6.72 -2.72
N ALA A 99 6.17 -8.06 -2.57
CA ALA A 99 7.20 -8.93 -3.12
C ALA A 99 6.57 -10.27 -3.51
N ALA A 100 6.70 -10.69 -4.76
CA ALA A 100 5.96 -11.83 -5.29
C ALA A 100 6.79 -13.11 -5.42
N THR A 101 6.28 -14.29 -5.06
CA THR A 101 4.97 -14.53 -4.38
C THR A 101 5.15 -14.96 -2.93
N LYS A 102 6.13 -15.83 -2.66
CA LYS A 102 6.51 -16.21 -1.30
C LYS A 102 7.87 -15.64 -0.95
N ALA A 103 7.89 -14.67 -0.04
CA ALA A 103 9.08 -14.05 0.48
C ALA A 103 9.55 -14.76 1.75
N GLU A 104 10.85 -15.04 1.86
CA GLU A 104 11.51 -15.37 3.12
C GLU A 104 12.64 -14.37 3.34
N VAL A 105 12.77 -13.85 4.56
CA VAL A 105 13.61 -12.68 4.82
C VAL A 105 14.59 -12.95 5.94
N TRP A 106 15.84 -12.51 5.75
CA TRP A 106 16.91 -12.57 6.73
C TRP A 106 17.57 -11.21 6.91
N TRP A 107 17.98 -10.93 8.15
CA TRP A 107 18.78 -9.78 8.51
C TRP A 107 20.05 -10.23 9.22
N ASN A 108 21.22 -9.92 8.68
CA ASN A 108 22.52 -10.35 9.21
C ASN A 108 22.57 -11.87 9.46
N GLY A 109 22.03 -12.66 8.53
CA GLY A 109 21.93 -14.13 8.65
C GLY A 109 20.82 -14.65 9.57
N MET A 110 20.17 -13.81 10.37
CA MET A 110 19.04 -14.20 11.22
C MET A 110 17.74 -14.19 10.41
N ARG A 111 17.03 -15.32 10.38
CA ARG A 111 15.72 -15.42 9.71
C ARG A 111 14.69 -14.58 10.47
N LEU A 112 14.05 -13.64 9.79
CA LEU A 112 12.98 -12.80 10.33
C LEU A 112 11.62 -13.48 10.21
N GLY A 113 11.37 -14.17 9.10
CA GLY A 113 10.10 -14.82 8.84
C GLY A 113 9.84 -15.01 7.34
N ALA A 114 8.57 -15.20 7.00
CA ALA A 114 8.10 -15.35 5.64
C ALA A 114 6.76 -14.63 5.43
N HIS A 115 6.48 -14.25 4.20
CA HIS A 115 5.19 -13.72 3.75
C HIS A 115 4.77 -14.47 2.48
N LEU A 116 3.47 -14.76 2.37
CA LEU A 116 2.87 -15.41 1.21
C LEU A 116 1.79 -14.49 0.67
N GLY A 117 1.89 -14.18 -0.63
CA GLY A 117 1.02 -13.25 -1.33
C GLY A 117 1.88 -12.22 -2.07
N GLY A 118 1.63 -12.05 -3.37
CA GLY A 118 2.47 -11.17 -4.20
C GLY A 118 2.11 -9.69 -4.16
N TRP A 119 1.06 -9.30 -3.44
CA TRP A 119 0.34 -8.05 -3.74
C TRP A 119 0.20 -7.08 -2.56
N THR A 120 0.33 -7.62 -1.35
CA THR A 120 0.03 -6.93 -0.11
C THR A 120 1.31 -6.57 0.64
N PRO A 121 1.30 -5.45 1.37
CA PRO A 121 2.45 -5.04 2.16
C PRO A 121 2.65 -5.93 3.39
N PHE A 122 3.90 -6.08 3.80
CA PHE A 122 4.26 -6.77 5.05
C PHE A 122 5.47 -6.10 5.73
N ARG A 123 5.66 -6.42 7.02
CA ARG A 123 6.70 -5.81 7.87
C ARG A 123 7.37 -6.81 8.80
N PHE A 124 8.64 -6.58 9.09
CA PHE A 124 9.38 -7.26 10.16
C PHE A 124 10.04 -6.23 11.09
N ASP A 125 9.99 -6.44 12.41
CA ASP A 125 10.73 -5.60 13.36
C ASP A 125 12.22 -6.02 13.36
N VAL A 126 13.09 -5.11 12.93
CA VAL A 126 14.56 -5.30 12.85
C VAL A 126 15.29 -4.44 13.89
N THR A 127 14.59 -3.89 14.88
CA THR A 127 15.14 -3.00 15.90
C THR A 127 16.28 -3.65 16.68
N SER A 128 16.01 -4.84 17.23
CA SER A 128 16.97 -5.58 18.07
C SER A 128 18.26 -5.95 17.33
N PRO A 129 18.23 -6.56 16.13
CA PRO A 129 19.47 -6.89 15.42
C PRO A 129 20.26 -5.65 15.01
N ILE A 130 19.62 -4.54 14.63
CA ILE A 130 20.33 -3.28 14.32
C ILE A 130 21.04 -2.74 15.56
N LYS A 131 20.35 -2.63 16.71
CA LYS A 131 20.94 -2.12 17.96
C LYS A 131 22.15 -2.95 18.41
N LYS A 132 22.13 -4.28 18.19
CA LYS A 132 23.26 -5.18 18.51
C LYS A 132 24.46 -5.02 17.59
N SER A 133 24.29 -4.44 16.40
CA SER A 133 25.32 -4.32 15.36
C SER A 133 25.46 -2.91 14.80
N ARG A 134 25.23 -1.89 15.64
CA ARG A 134 25.08 -0.47 15.27
C ARG A 134 26.25 0.14 14.47
N ASP A 135 27.45 -0.43 14.62
CA ASP A 135 28.70 0.06 14.00
C ASP A 135 29.11 -0.80 12.79
N GLN A 136 28.28 -1.74 12.36
CA GLN A 136 28.57 -2.69 11.28
C GLN A 136 27.64 -2.48 10.08
N LEU A 137 28.11 -2.84 8.89
CA LEU A 137 27.23 -2.97 7.73
C LEU A 137 26.19 -4.05 8.02
N HIS A 138 24.93 -3.75 7.67
CA HIS A 138 23.87 -4.74 7.72
C HIS A 138 23.69 -5.38 6.35
N GLU A 139 23.29 -6.65 6.36
CA GLU A 139 22.96 -7.42 5.19
C GLU A 139 21.50 -7.84 5.27
N LEU A 140 20.71 -7.43 4.28
CA LEU A 140 19.37 -7.90 4.05
C LEU A 140 19.41 -8.95 2.94
N ARG A 141 18.91 -10.16 3.23
CA ARG A 141 18.69 -11.21 2.22
C ARG A 141 17.21 -11.52 2.10
N VAL A 142 16.74 -11.70 0.88
CA VAL A 142 15.35 -12.07 0.57
C VAL A 142 15.37 -13.22 -0.42
N ARG A 143 14.75 -14.35 -0.06
CA ARG A 143 14.46 -15.44 -0.99
C ARG A 143 13.04 -15.25 -1.49
N LEU A 144 12.83 -15.25 -2.80
CA LEU A 144 11.52 -15.18 -3.42
C LEU A 144 11.29 -16.42 -4.27
N ASP A 145 10.24 -17.16 -3.90
CA ASP A 145 9.69 -18.26 -4.71
C ASP A 145 8.46 -17.70 -5.45
N GLU A 146 8.50 -17.75 -6.77
CA GLU A 146 7.39 -17.27 -7.63
C GLU A 146 6.11 -18.06 -7.38
N LYS A 147 6.19 -19.31 -6.89
CA LYS A 147 5.03 -20.15 -6.56
C LYS A 147 4.04 -20.29 -7.72
N VAL A 148 4.53 -20.57 -8.93
CA VAL A 148 3.68 -20.78 -10.13
C VAL A 148 2.54 -21.77 -9.83
N GLY A 149 1.30 -21.34 -10.05
CA GLY A 149 0.08 -22.10 -9.80
C GLY A 149 -0.52 -21.91 -8.40
N HIS A 150 -0.01 -20.97 -7.61
CA HIS A 150 -0.62 -20.58 -6.35
C HIS A 150 -1.95 -19.84 -6.57
N ASN A 151 -2.88 -19.99 -5.61
CA ASN A 151 -4.26 -19.50 -5.73
C ASN A 151 -4.34 -17.98 -5.96
N THR A 152 -3.36 -17.19 -5.52
CA THR A 152 -3.38 -15.72 -5.56
C THR A 152 -2.55 -15.12 -6.69
N GLN A 153 -2.28 -15.91 -7.72
CA GLN A 153 -1.64 -15.45 -8.94
C GLN A 153 -2.61 -15.06 -10.05
N GLY A 154 -3.92 -15.23 -9.86
CA GLY A 154 -4.95 -14.81 -10.82
C GLY A 154 -4.74 -15.43 -12.20
N PHE A 155 -4.77 -14.61 -13.25
CA PHE A 155 -4.50 -15.07 -14.62
C PHE A 155 -3.01 -15.25 -14.94
N LEU A 156 -2.09 -14.90 -14.02
CA LEU A 156 -0.64 -15.05 -14.25
C LEU A 156 -0.29 -16.43 -14.80
N PRO A 157 -0.79 -17.57 -14.25
CA PRO A 157 -0.39 -18.90 -14.72
C PRO A 157 -0.72 -19.19 -16.20
N ILE A 158 -1.69 -18.48 -16.80
CA ILE A 158 -2.14 -18.67 -18.19
C ILE A 158 -1.61 -17.60 -19.14
N ILE A 159 -1.54 -16.35 -18.69
CA ILE A 159 -1.02 -15.25 -19.51
C ILE A 159 0.50 -15.31 -19.47
N GLN A 160 1.13 -15.61 -20.61
CA GLN A 160 2.58 -15.47 -20.72
C GLN A 160 2.92 -13.99 -21.01
N PRO A 161 3.72 -13.32 -20.16
CA PRO A 161 4.56 -13.87 -19.10
C PRO A 161 3.99 -13.76 -17.68
N HIS A 162 4.39 -14.72 -16.83
CA HIS A 162 4.21 -14.65 -15.37
C HIS A 162 5.18 -13.62 -14.80
N TRP A 163 4.99 -13.23 -13.54
CA TRP A 163 6.02 -12.46 -12.86
C TRP A 163 6.20 -12.75 -11.37
N GLY A 164 7.43 -12.58 -10.91
CA GLY A 164 7.85 -12.66 -9.50
C GLY A 164 8.89 -11.59 -9.18
N GLY A 165 9.34 -11.47 -7.94
CA GLY A 165 10.39 -10.51 -7.55
C GLY A 165 9.93 -9.39 -6.61
N ILE A 166 10.85 -8.50 -6.25
CA ILE A 166 10.58 -7.33 -5.40
C ILE A 166 10.08 -6.19 -6.28
N TRP A 167 8.81 -6.23 -6.64
CA TRP A 167 8.23 -5.39 -7.70
C TRP A 167 7.63 -4.06 -7.20
N GLN A 168 7.57 -3.84 -5.88
CA GLN A 168 7.30 -2.54 -5.25
C GLN A 168 8.39 -2.19 -4.22
N ASP A 169 8.28 -0.99 -3.65
CA ASP A 169 9.29 -0.41 -2.77
C ASP A 169 9.62 -1.26 -1.54
N VAL A 170 10.88 -1.17 -1.11
CA VAL A 170 11.36 -1.69 0.18
C VAL A 170 11.93 -0.53 0.99
N ALA A 171 11.64 -0.48 2.28
CA ALA A 171 12.12 0.59 3.15
C ALA A 171 12.41 0.11 4.58
N LEU A 172 13.30 0.83 5.28
CA LEU A 172 13.30 0.84 6.74
C LEU A 172 12.46 2.02 7.22
N VAL A 173 11.51 1.76 8.10
CA VAL A 173 10.59 2.75 8.66
C VAL A 173 10.91 2.90 10.14
N ILE A 174 11.39 4.07 10.53
CA ILE A 174 11.69 4.39 11.93
C ILE A 174 10.42 4.96 12.58
N VAL A 175 9.93 4.26 13.60
CA VAL A 175 8.73 4.64 14.36
C VAL A 175 9.05 4.74 15.85
N PRO A 176 8.28 5.49 16.64
CA PRO A 176 8.40 5.44 18.09
C PRO A 176 8.14 4.03 18.63
N GLU A 177 8.59 3.77 19.86
CA GLU A 177 8.43 2.47 20.52
C GLU A 177 6.97 2.04 20.62
N VAL A 178 6.07 3.00 20.86
CA VAL A 178 4.62 2.83 20.75
C VAL A 178 4.11 3.65 19.57
N TYR A 179 3.52 2.98 18.58
CA TYR A 179 3.13 3.56 17.31
C TYR A 179 1.77 3.07 16.83
N ILE A 180 1.26 3.70 15.77
CA ILE A 180 0.02 3.29 15.10
C ILE A 180 0.37 2.34 13.98
N ASP A 181 -0.28 1.18 13.93
CA ASP A 181 -0.18 0.28 12.80
C ASP A 181 -1.00 0.81 11.62
N GLU A 182 -0.32 1.52 10.72
CA GLU A 182 -0.92 2.11 9.53
C GLU A 182 -1.45 1.07 8.52
N LEU A 183 -0.93 -0.17 8.53
CA LEU A 183 -1.41 -1.22 7.62
C LEU A 183 -2.81 -1.69 8.04
N ALA A 184 -3.05 -1.75 9.35
CA ALA A 184 -4.33 -2.14 9.94
C ALA A 184 -5.18 -0.93 10.38
N MET A 185 -4.91 0.28 9.88
CA MET A 185 -5.69 1.49 10.19
C MET A 185 -6.89 1.66 9.24
N ARG A 186 -8.04 2.10 9.78
CA ARG A 186 -9.25 2.44 9.02
C ARG A 186 -9.60 3.91 9.20
N VAL A 187 -9.85 4.62 8.11
CA VAL A 187 -10.22 6.04 8.11
C VAL A 187 -11.29 6.29 7.06
N TRP A 188 -12.43 6.84 7.45
CA TRP A 188 -13.52 7.15 6.53
C TRP A 188 -14.33 8.35 7.00
N GLY A 189 -14.96 9.06 6.06
CA GLY A 189 -15.98 10.06 6.40
C GLY A 189 -17.34 9.39 6.45
N ASN A 190 -18.02 9.45 7.60
CA ASN A 190 -19.36 8.90 7.79
C ASN A 190 -20.42 10.00 7.53
N PRO A 191 -21.17 9.95 6.41
CA PRO A 191 -22.12 11.00 6.08
C PRO A 191 -23.34 11.04 7.01
N LYS A 192 -23.62 9.97 7.77
CA LYS A 192 -24.74 9.91 8.72
C LYS A 192 -24.43 10.67 10.01
N THR A 193 -23.17 10.64 10.45
CA THR A 193 -22.72 11.31 11.68
C THR A 193 -22.08 12.67 11.40
N GLY A 194 -21.60 12.90 10.17
CA GLY A 194 -20.83 14.09 9.81
C GLY A 194 -19.40 14.08 10.36
N ASN A 195 -18.91 12.91 10.78
CA ASN A 195 -17.58 12.74 11.34
C ASN A 195 -16.63 12.06 10.36
N ILE A 196 -15.36 12.43 10.41
CA ILE A 196 -14.28 11.52 9.98
C ILE A 196 -14.03 10.57 11.14
N GLU A 197 -14.23 9.28 10.90
CA GLU A 197 -14.03 8.20 11.86
C GLU A 197 -12.67 7.54 11.59
N ILE A 198 -11.89 7.37 12.66
CA ILE A 198 -10.54 6.80 12.62
C ILE A 198 -10.50 5.65 13.62
N GLU A 199 -10.13 4.48 13.12
CA GLU A 199 -9.80 3.30 13.92
C GLU A 199 -8.34 2.94 13.67
N ALA A 200 -7.51 3.11 14.69
CA ALA A 200 -6.06 3.03 14.56
C ALA A 200 -5.49 2.08 15.62
N PRO A 201 -5.13 0.83 15.24
CA PRO A 201 -4.50 -0.12 16.15
C PRO A 201 -3.16 0.41 16.68
N VAL A 202 -2.92 0.20 17.96
CA VAL A 202 -1.69 0.64 18.63
C VAL A 202 -0.75 -0.54 18.83
N ALA A 203 0.45 -0.42 18.28
CA ALA A 203 1.51 -1.41 18.37
C ALA A 203 2.61 -0.96 19.34
N GLY A 204 3.28 -1.95 19.96
CA GLY A 204 4.44 -1.72 20.83
C GLY A 204 4.12 -1.23 22.25
N LEU A 205 2.86 -0.97 22.58
CA LEU A 205 2.42 -0.73 23.95
C LEU A 205 2.39 -2.06 24.73
N ALA A 206 3.05 -2.11 25.88
CA ALA A 206 3.03 -3.25 26.78
C ALA A 206 2.66 -2.79 28.20
N GLY A 207 1.94 -3.64 28.94
CA GLY A 207 1.59 -3.39 30.34
C GLY A 207 0.29 -2.60 30.53
N ALA A 208 0.28 -1.73 31.54
CA ALA A 208 -0.91 -1.01 31.96
C ALA A 208 -1.43 -0.03 30.89
N PRO A 209 -2.74 0.28 30.88
CA PRO A 209 -3.29 1.29 29.99
C PRO A 209 -2.58 2.63 30.15
N THR A 210 -2.41 3.34 29.04
CA THR A 210 -1.78 4.67 29.03
C THR A 210 -2.78 5.70 28.54
N VAL A 211 -2.78 6.87 29.17
CA VAL A 211 -3.47 8.03 28.62
C VAL A 211 -2.67 8.54 27.43
N ALA A 212 -3.34 8.90 26.35
CA ALA A 212 -2.73 9.45 25.17
C ALA A 212 -3.52 10.64 24.65
N THR A 213 -2.79 11.58 24.05
CA THR A 213 -3.38 12.66 23.27
C THR A 213 -3.34 12.29 21.80
N PHE A 214 -4.51 12.26 21.15
CA PHE A 214 -4.65 12.03 19.73
C PHE A 214 -5.16 13.32 19.06
N SER A 215 -4.36 13.88 18.16
CA SER A 215 -4.67 15.12 17.47
C SER A 215 -4.69 14.93 15.96
N VAL A 216 -5.61 15.61 15.29
CA VAL A 216 -5.81 15.55 13.84
C VAL A 216 -5.82 16.98 13.31
N ARG A 217 -4.86 17.31 12.46
CA ARG A 217 -4.98 18.44 11.55
C ARG A 217 -5.62 17.96 10.27
N TYR A 218 -6.61 18.68 9.77
CA TYR A 218 -7.31 18.28 8.55
C TYR A 218 -7.57 19.47 7.63
N ARG A 219 -7.65 19.21 6.32
CA ARG A 219 -8.16 20.18 5.34
C ARG A 219 -8.92 19.46 4.23
N LEU A 220 -9.90 20.15 3.64
CA LEU A 220 -10.54 19.70 2.41
C LEU A 220 -9.62 20.02 1.23
N ARG A 221 -9.21 18.97 0.51
CA ARG A 221 -8.57 19.03 -0.79
C ARG A 221 -9.65 18.96 -1.88
N MET A 222 -9.79 20.08 -2.56
CA MET A 222 -10.46 20.28 -3.84
C MET A 222 -9.39 20.89 -4.79
N PRO A 223 -9.67 21.19 -6.08
CA PRO A 223 -8.67 21.81 -6.96
C PRO A 223 -7.93 23.01 -6.32
N ASN A 224 -8.59 23.73 -5.41
CA ASN A 224 -7.97 24.62 -4.45
C ASN A 224 -8.17 24.09 -3.00
N PRO A 225 -7.10 23.70 -2.29
CA PRO A 225 -7.20 23.24 -0.90
C PRO A 225 -7.70 24.34 0.04
N ARG A 226 -8.58 23.97 0.98
CA ARG A 226 -9.01 24.87 2.07
C ARG A 226 -7.94 24.98 3.16
N ALA A 227 -8.11 25.96 4.06
CA ALA A 227 -7.26 26.13 5.22
C ALA A 227 -7.29 24.89 6.14
N TRP A 228 -6.14 24.63 6.80
CA TRP A 228 -6.03 23.60 7.82
C TRP A 228 -6.85 23.96 9.06
N LYS A 229 -7.54 22.96 9.60
CA LYS A 229 -8.22 22.98 10.90
C LYS A 229 -7.57 21.96 11.82
N LYS A 230 -7.82 22.07 13.13
CA LYS A 230 -7.30 21.14 14.15
C LYS A 230 -8.46 20.59 14.99
N TRP A 231 -8.34 19.32 15.34
CA TRP A 231 -9.13 18.64 16.36
C TRP A 231 -8.20 17.83 17.25
N GLU A 232 -8.59 17.61 18.50
CA GLU A 232 -7.79 16.89 19.48
C GLU A 232 -8.70 16.23 20.51
N SER A 233 -8.31 15.04 20.96
CA SER A 233 -8.95 14.33 22.06
C SER A 233 -7.91 13.65 22.93
N ARG A 234 -8.22 13.55 24.21
CA ARG A 234 -7.48 12.73 25.18
C ARG A 234 -8.25 11.43 25.39
N LEU A 235 -7.57 10.31 25.37
CA LEU A 235 -8.17 8.98 25.41
C LEU A 235 -7.26 8.00 26.16
N THR A 236 -7.84 6.94 26.70
CA THR A 236 -7.09 5.85 27.32
C THR A 236 -6.90 4.73 26.30
N VAL A 237 -5.66 4.27 26.14
CA VAL A 237 -5.29 3.17 25.24
C VAL A 237 -4.82 1.99 26.06
N GLU A 238 -5.42 0.84 25.82
CA GLU A 238 -5.00 -0.43 26.40
C GLU A 238 -3.92 -1.12 25.53
N SER A 239 -3.16 -2.04 26.12
CA SER A 239 -2.21 -2.87 25.38
C SER A 239 -2.94 -3.66 24.29
N GLY A 240 -2.48 -3.55 23.03
CA GLY A 240 -3.18 -4.12 21.87
C GLY A 240 -4.51 -3.43 21.53
N GLY A 241 -4.78 -2.28 22.14
CA GLY A 241 -5.99 -1.51 21.92
C GLY A 241 -6.03 -0.81 20.56
N VAL A 242 -7.23 -0.34 20.21
CA VAL A 242 -7.49 0.42 19.00
C VAL A 242 -7.99 1.81 19.40
N ILE A 243 -7.35 2.85 18.88
CA ILE A 243 -7.86 4.22 19.03
C ILE A 243 -9.09 4.36 18.16
N LYS A 244 -10.19 4.83 18.76
CA LYS A 244 -11.41 5.22 18.06
C LYS A 244 -11.60 6.73 18.22
N ALA A 245 -11.47 7.48 17.13
CA ALA A 245 -11.63 8.93 17.12
C ALA A 245 -12.70 9.34 16.11
N ALA A 246 -13.48 10.36 16.47
CA ALA A 246 -14.52 10.96 15.62
C ALA A 246 -14.28 12.46 15.51
N VAL A 247 -13.86 12.91 14.33
CA VAL A 247 -13.55 14.31 14.03
C VAL A 247 -14.76 14.96 13.36
N PRO A 248 -15.51 15.86 14.04
CA PRO A 248 -16.70 16.47 13.45
C PRO A 248 -16.34 17.45 12.34
N ILE A 249 -16.99 17.28 11.18
CA ILE A 249 -16.80 18.11 9.99
C ILE A 249 -18.12 18.80 9.64
N ALA A 250 -18.32 20.00 10.19
CA ALA A 250 -19.48 20.83 9.85
C ALA A 250 -19.49 21.17 8.34
N GLY A 251 -20.61 20.89 7.67
CA GLY A 251 -20.79 21.15 6.24
C GLY A 251 -19.86 20.33 5.35
N PHE A 252 -19.60 19.07 5.72
CA PHE A 252 -18.73 18.19 4.95
C PHE A 252 -19.14 18.10 3.47
N GLN A 253 -18.16 17.89 2.60
CA GLN A 253 -18.37 17.71 1.17
C GLN A 253 -18.28 16.23 0.83
N ARG A 254 -19.23 15.74 0.03
CA ARG A 254 -19.27 14.34 -0.39
C ARG A 254 -18.35 14.10 -1.58
N TRP A 255 -17.64 12.98 -1.56
CA TRP A 255 -16.88 12.49 -2.70
C TRP A 255 -17.82 11.84 -3.73
N SER A 256 -17.62 12.19 -5.00
CA SER A 256 -18.18 11.52 -6.18
C SER A 256 -17.22 11.68 -7.36
N PRO A 257 -17.43 10.96 -8.48
CA PRO A 257 -16.63 11.16 -9.70
C PRO A 257 -16.57 12.60 -10.22
N GLU A 258 -17.65 13.35 -10.05
CA GLU A 258 -17.80 14.75 -10.46
C GLU A 258 -17.26 15.73 -9.40
N ASN A 259 -17.23 15.30 -8.13
CA ASN A 259 -16.78 16.10 -7.00
C ASN A 259 -15.84 15.26 -6.11
N PRO A 260 -14.57 15.06 -6.50
CA PRO A 260 -13.62 14.23 -5.77
C PRO A 260 -13.09 14.91 -4.49
N ALA A 261 -14.00 15.23 -3.57
CA ALA A 261 -13.73 15.88 -2.30
C ALA A 261 -12.98 14.93 -1.35
N LEU A 262 -11.69 15.21 -1.13
CA LEU A 262 -10.84 14.44 -0.23
C LEU A 262 -10.43 15.27 0.98
N TYR A 263 -10.39 14.66 2.15
CA TYR A 263 -9.88 15.28 3.38
C TYR A 263 -8.48 14.76 3.64
N GLU A 264 -7.49 15.65 3.60
CA GLU A 264 -6.11 15.33 3.97
C GLU A 264 -5.95 15.48 5.47
N LEU A 265 -5.39 14.46 6.12
CA LEU A 265 -5.20 14.39 7.56
C LEU A 265 -3.72 14.28 7.90
N GLU A 266 -3.28 15.09 8.87
CA GLU A 266 -2.02 14.93 9.60
C GLU A 266 -2.38 14.54 11.03
N CYS A 267 -2.18 13.27 11.36
CA CYS A 267 -2.53 12.69 12.65
C CYS A 267 -1.29 12.62 13.54
N ARG A 268 -1.47 12.84 14.84
CA ARG A 268 -0.42 12.70 15.85
C ARG A 268 -0.96 11.98 17.07
N PHE A 269 -0.31 10.87 17.42
CA PHE A 269 -0.55 10.07 18.60
C PHE A 269 0.58 10.27 19.61
N ALA A 270 0.25 10.72 20.83
CA ALA A 270 1.21 11.04 21.88
C ALA A 270 0.82 10.36 23.21
N PRO A 271 1.36 9.16 23.51
CA PRO A 271 1.11 8.48 24.78
C PRO A 271 1.88 9.12 25.94
N GLU A 272 1.30 9.11 27.13
CA GLU A 272 1.87 9.67 28.37
C GLU A 272 2.73 8.64 29.13
N ASN A 273 3.31 7.67 28.42
CA ASN A 273 4.25 6.67 28.94
C ASN A 273 5.72 7.01 28.66
N GLY A 274 5.97 8.20 28.11
CA GLY A 274 7.31 8.67 27.75
C GLY A 274 7.84 8.15 26.41
N SER A 275 7.04 7.41 25.63
CA SER A 275 7.34 7.15 24.21
C SER A 275 7.20 8.44 23.40
N PRO A 276 8.07 8.69 22.40
CA PRO A 276 7.92 9.80 21.47
C PRO A 276 6.57 9.75 20.72
N PRO A 277 6.05 10.91 20.27
CA PRO A 277 4.81 10.96 19.52
C PRO A 277 4.97 10.41 18.11
N HIS A 278 4.00 9.61 17.66
CA HIS A 278 3.92 9.10 16.30
C HIS A 278 3.08 10.03 15.43
N THR A 279 3.66 10.52 14.32
CA THR A 279 2.96 11.37 13.34
C THR A 279 2.83 10.62 12.03
N PHE A 280 1.64 10.60 11.46
CA PHE A 280 1.36 9.91 10.20
C PHE A 280 0.30 10.67 9.39
N LYS A 281 0.15 10.31 8.11
CA LYS A 281 -0.80 10.95 7.20
C LYS A 281 -1.89 9.96 6.80
N ALA A 282 -3.09 10.48 6.61
CA ALA A 282 -4.20 9.70 6.11
C ALA A 282 -5.08 10.56 5.19
N ARG A 283 -5.98 9.91 4.48
CA ARG A 283 -7.04 10.57 3.72
C ARG A 283 -8.38 9.99 4.13
N ALA A 284 -9.41 10.83 4.06
CA ALA A 284 -10.79 10.43 4.26
C ALA A 284 -11.66 11.05 3.17
N ALA A 285 -12.82 10.46 2.95
CA ALA A 285 -13.86 11.03 2.10
C ALA A 285 -15.23 10.64 2.63
N PHE A 286 -16.19 11.53 2.45
CA PHE A 286 -17.58 11.28 2.78
C PHE A 286 -18.28 10.75 1.54
N ARG A 287 -18.62 9.46 1.52
CA ARG A 287 -19.54 8.92 0.52
C ARG A 287 -20.39 7.84 1.12
N GLU A 288 -21.49 7.53 0.47
CA GLU A 288 -22.39 6.46 0.87
C GLU A 288 -22.74 5.63 -0.36
N LEU A 289 -22.54 4.32 -0.26
CA LEU A 289 -23.06 3.36 -1.23
C LEU A 289 -24.24 2.63 -0.63
N GLN A 290 -25.29 2.45 -1.42
CA GLN A 290 -26.48 1.71 -1.03
C GLN A 290 -26.89 0.81 -2.19
N ILE A 291 -27.46 -0.34 -1.87
CA ILE A 291 -28.08 -1.24 -2.84
C ILE A 291 -29.59 -1.18 -2.62
N GLU A 292 -30.33 -0.84 -3.67
CA GLU A 292 -31.79 -0.82 -3.69
C GLU A 292 -32.30 -1.69 -4.85
N GLY A 293 -32.61 -2.96 -4.54
CA GLY A 293 -32.91 -3.95 -5.57
C GLY A 293 -31.74 -4.12 -6.52
N GLU A 294 -31.96 -3.81 -7.80
CA GLU A 294 -30.95 -3.90 -8.87
C GLU A 294 -30.11 -2.63 -9.03
N LYS A 295 -30.35 -1.59 -8.21
CA LYS A 295 -29.67 -0.30 -8.33
C LYS A 295 -28.57 -0.16 -7.30
N ILE A 296 -27.39 0.23 -7.76
CA ILE A 296 -26.34 0.79 -6.91
C ILE A 296 -26.61 2.29 -6.80
N LEU A 297 -26.72 2.83 -5.60
CA LEU A 297 -26.79 4.27 -5.34
C LEU A 297 -25.46 4.77 -4.78
N LEU A 298 -24.99 5.91 -5.29
CA LEU A 298 -23.90 6.69 -4.72
C LEU A 298 -24.46 8.01 -4.20
N ASN A 299 -24.33 8.25 -2.89
CA ASN A 299 -24.87 9.44 -2.22
C ASN A 299 -26.39 9.62 -2.46
N GLY A 300 -27.14 8.52 -2.43
CA GLY A 300 -28.59 8.50 -2.64
C GLY A 300 -29.05 8.69 -4.09
N ARG A 301 -28.13 8.68 -5.07
CA ARG A 301 -28.46 8.79 -6.50
C ARG A 301 -28.05 7.53 -7.26
N PRO A 302 -28.85 7.05 -8.23
CA PRO A 302 -28.47 5.91 -9.06
C PRO A 302 -27.10 6.11 -9.73
N LEU A 303 -26.22 5.14 -9.54
CA LEU A 303 -24.91 5.08 -10.16
C LEU A 303 -24.99 4.16 -11.39
N GLN A 304 -24.91 4.75 -12.57
CA GLN A 304 -24.73 3.98 -13.80
C GLN A 304 -23.24 3.72 -14.03
N VAL A 305 -22.83 2.45 -13.91
CA VAL A 305 -21.44 2.04 -14.10
C VAL A 305 -21.13 1.88 -15.60
N ARG A 306 -20.06 2.52 -16.05
CA ARG A 306 -19.43 2.33 -17.36
C ARG A 306 -17.98 1.94 -17.09
N GLY A 307 -17.78 0.63 -16.96
CA GLY A 307 -16.51 0.03 -16.56
C GLY A 307 -15.58 -0.29 -17.73
N ILE A 308 -14.27 -0.24 -17.47
CA ILE A 308 -13.23 -0.77 -18.36
C ILE A 308 -12.26 -1.64 -17.56
N LEU A 309 -11.75 -2.70 -18.18
CA LEU A 309 -10.75 -3.60 -17.59
C LEU A 309 -9.35 -2.99 -17.68
N ASN A 310 -8.58 -3.16 -16.61
CA ASN A 310 -7.14 -3.01 -16.59
C ASN A 310 -6.54 -4.30 -16.03
N TRP A 311 -5.62 -4.93 -16.76
CA TRP A 311 -4.96 -6.19 -16.38
C TRP A 311 -3.60 -6.01 -15.71
N GLY A 312 -3.10 -4.79 -15.58
CA GLY A 312 -1.82 -4.53 -14.92
C GLY A 312 -0.59 -4.95 -15.72
N TYR A 313 -0.71 -5.28 -17.01
CA TYR A 313 0.45 -5.57 -17.86
C TYR A 313 0.83 -4.36 -18.69
N TYR A 314 2.08 -3.92 -18.55
CA TYR A 314 2.62 -2.78 -19.26
C TYR A 314 3.82 -3.19 -20.12
N PRO A 315 3.63 -3.41 -21.44
CA PRO A 315 4.76 -3.60 -22.36
C PRO A 315 5.73 -2.42 -22.32
N PRO A 316 7.05 -2.66 -22.45
CA PRO A 316 7.68 -3.97 -22.65
C PRO A 316 7.97 -4.75 -21.35
N ARG A 317 7.71 -4.17 -20.16
CA ARG A 317 8.07 -4.78 -18.86
C ARG A 317 7.21 -5.98 -18.48
N LEU A 318 5.98 -6.02 -19.01
CA LEU A 318 5.00 -7.09 -18.74
C LEU A 318 4.79 -7.32 -17.23
N ALA A 319 4.85 -6.23 -16.46
CA ALA A 319 4.71 -6.20 -15.01
C ALA A 319 3.86 -5.00 -14.54
N PRO A 320 3.19 -5.07 -13.36
CA PRO A 320 2.23 -4.09 -12.87
C PRO A 320 2.81 -2.82 -12.22
N HIS A 321 4.00 -2.40 -12.63
CA HIS A 321 4.69 -1.25 -12.04
C HIS A 321 5.27 -0.27 -13.09
N PRO A 322 4.45 0.36 -13.94
CA PRO A 322 4.89 1.52 -14.72
C PRO A 322 5.06 2.75 -13.80
N ASP A 323 5.47 3.88 -14.37
CA ASP A 323 5.58 5.13 -13.62
C ASP A 323 4.21 5.79 -13.34
N GLU A 324 4.20 6.77 -12.43
CA GLU A 324 2.99 7.52 -12.07
C GLU A 324 2.35 8.24 -13.27
N ALA A 325 3.16 8.71 -14.22
CA ALA A 325 2.65 9.41 -15.40
C ALA A 325 1.79 8.47 -16.25
N ARG A 326 2.18 7.19 -16.37
CA ARG A 326 1.39 6.18 -17.06
C ARG A 326 0.07 5.89 -16.34
N PHE A 327 0.08 5.67 -15.02
CA PHE A 327 -1.14 5.47 -14.23
C PHE A 327 -2.13 6.62 -14.42
N LYS A 328 -1.63 7.85 -14.31
CA LYS A 328 -2.44 9.05 -14.52
C LYS A 328 -2.99 9.11 -15.95
N GLY A 329 -2.17 8.78 -16.95
CA GLY A 329 -2.55 8.73 -18.35
C GLY A 329 -3.68 7.73 -18.62
N ASP A 330 -3.62 6.54 -18.03
CA ASP A 330 -4.67 5.52 -18.20
C ASP A 330 -6.01 5.98 -17.60
N LEU A 331 -5.99 6.60 -16.41
CA LEU A 331 -7.20 7.19 -15.80
C LEU A 331 -7.76 8.34 -16.65
N GLN A 332 -6.89 9.21 -17.15
CA GLN A 332 -7.28 10.34 -18.00
C GLN A 332 -7.93 9.86 -19.29
N TRP A 333 -7.31 8.89 -19.95
CA TRP A 333 -7.82 8.29 -21.17
C TRP A 333 -9.18 7.63 -20.96
N ALA A 334 -9.31 6.79 -19.91
CA ALA A 334 -10.57 6.11 -19.61
C ALA A 334 -11.70 7.11 -19.32
N ARG A 335 -11.44 8.14 -18.51
CA ARG A 335 -12.44 9.22 -18.25
C ARG A 335 -12.81 9.98 -19.51
N SER A 336 -11.82 10.36 -20.34
CA SER A 336 -12.07 11.07 -21.60
C SER A 336 -12.84 10.23 -22.62
N SER A 337 -12.74 8.90 -22.51
CA SER A 337 -13.49 7.94 -23.32
C SER A 337 -14.90 7.65 -22.79
N GLY A 338 -15.31 8.31 -21.69
CA GLY A 338 -16.65 8.19 -21.11
C GLY A 338 -16.81 7.10 -20.05
N PHE A 339 -15.74 6.39 -19.68
CA PHE A 339 -15.76 5.45 -18.56
C PHE A 339 -15.73 6.21 -17.23
N ASN A 340 -16.43 5.68 -16.23
CA ASN A 340 -16.40 6.21 -14.86
C ASN A 340 -15.88 5.21 -13.83
N LEU A 341 -15.57 3.99 -14.27
CA LEU A 341 -15.01 2.93 -13.44
C LEU A 341 -13.88 2.20 -14.16
N MET A 342 -12.80 1.90 -13.45
CA MET A 342 -11.75 0.99 -13.87
C MET A 342 -11.79 -0.27 -13.00
N LYS A 343 -11.94 -1.44 -13.61
CA LYS A 343 -11.81 -2.74 -12.95
C LYS A 343 -10.37 -3.20 -13.05
N PHE A 344 -9.72 -3.34 -11.89
CA PHE A 344 -8.42 -3.94 -11.74
C PHE A 344 -8.63 -5.46 -11.62
N CYS A 345 -8.69 -6.10 -12.79
CA CYS A 345 -9.12 -7.49 -12.94
C CYS A 345 -7.96 -8.44 -12.68
N LEU A 346 -8.09 -9.26 -11.65
CA LEU A 346 -7.10 -10.24 -11.20
C LEU A 346 -5.68 -9.69 -10.99
N TRP A 347 -5.59 -8.46 -10.48
CA TRP A 347 -4.35 -7.88 -9.97
C TRP A 347 -4.66 -6.75 -9.00
N MET A 348 -3.69 -6.42 -8.14
CA MET A 348 -3.82 -5.33 -7.19
C MET A 348 -2.92 -4.16 -7.60
N PRO A 349 -3.48 -3.01 -7.99
CA PRO A 349 -2.69 -1.88 -8.49
C PRO A 349 -1.90 -1.21 -7.36
N PRO A 350 -0.68 -0.71 -7.60
CA PRO A 350 0.08 0.04 -6.60
C PRO A 350 -0.77 1.12 -5.93
N ARG A 351 -0.55 1.36 -4.63
CA ARG A 351 -1.36 2.29 -3.83
C ARG A 351 -1.53 3.66 -4.50
N ARG A 352 -0.45 4.15 -5.14
CA ARG A 352 -0.45 5.43 -5.84
C ARG A 352 -1.47 5.50 -6.98
N PHE A 353 -1.76 4.40 -7.67
CA PHE A 353 -2.76 4.34 -8.71
C PHE A 353 -4.18 4.54 -8.13
N LEU A 354 -4.48 3.95 -6.98
CA LEU A 354 -5.76 4.16 -6.28
C LEU A 354 -5.86 5.57 -5.70
N GLU A 355 -4.76 6.15 -5.20
CA GLU A 355 -4.75 7.56 -4.80
C GLU A 355 -5.05 8.50 -5.96
N LEU A 356 -4.51 8.22 -7.15
CA LEU A 356 -4.84 8.99 -8.35
C LEU A 356 -6.32 8.81 -8.73
N ALA A 357 -6.87 7.60 -8.62
CA ALA A 357 -8.29 7.35 -8.86
C ALA A 357 -9.18 8.15 -7.89
N ASP A 358 -8.83 8.19 -6.59
CA ASP A 358 -9.49 9.01 -5.59
C ASP A 358 -9.44 10.50 -5.94
N GLU A 359 -8.25 11.00 -6.31
CA GLU A 359 -7.99 12.41 -6.62
C GLU A 359 -8.69 12.85 -7.91
N MET A 360 -8.82 11.95 -8.88
CA MET A 360 -9.39 12.23 -10.18
C MET A 360 -10.89 11.94 -10.25
N GLY A 361 -11.49 11.32 -9.23
CA GLY A 361 -12.90 10.91 -9.30
C GLY A 361 -13.11 9.79 -10.32
N MET A 362 -12.23 8.80 -10.34
CA MET A 362 -12.44 7.55 -11.07
C MET A 362 -12.88 6.49 -10.07
N LEU A 363 -13.98 5.77 -10.35
CA LEU A 363 -14.37 4.63 -9.52
C LEU A 363 -13.45 3.44 -9.81
N SER A 364 -13.24 2.62 -8.79
CA SER A 364 -12.38 1.46 -8.84
C SER A 364 -13.19 0.23 -8.44
N TRP A 365 -13.03 -0.82 -9.22
CA TRP A 365 -13.43 -2.18 -8.86
C TRP A 365 -12.15 -2.98 -8.66
N ILE A 366 -11.94 -3.49 -7.44
CA ILE A 366 -10.76 -4.29 -7.10
C ILE A 366 -11.13 -5.75 -6.95
N GLU A 367 -10.41 -6.61 -7.62
CA GLU A 367 -10.58 -8.05 -7.54
C GLU A 367 -9.34 -8.67 -6.94
N TYR A 368 -9.51 -9.50 -5.91
CA TYR A 368 -8.38 -10.27 -5.41
C TYR A 368 -7.98 -11.29 -6.48
N PRO A 369 -6.68 -11.48 -6.78
CA PRO A 369 -6.20 -12.24 -7.93
C PRO A 369 -6.35 -13.74 -7.71
N THR A 370 -7.58 -14.22 -7.57
CA THR A 370 -7.93 -15.63 -7.41
C THR A 370 -8.78 -16.06 -8.60
N TRP A 371 -8.19 -16.88 -9.47
CA TRP A 371 -8.82 -17.41 -10.67
C TRP A 371 -8.83 -18.94 -10.61
N HIS A 372 -10.00 -19.55 -10.75
CA HIS A 372 -10.23 -20.97 -10.42
C HIS A 372 -9.51 -21.45 -9.13
N PRO A 373 -9.60 -20.72 -8.01
CA PRO A 373 -8.86 -21.05 -6.80
C PRO A 373 -9.34 -22.34 -6.13
N LYS A 374 -8.43 -22.98 -5.38
CA LYS A 374 -8.78 -24.04 -4.42
C LYS A 374 -9.36 -23.43 -3.13
N LEU A 375 -10.64 -23.10 -3.14
CA LEU A 375 -11.35 -22.57 -1.96
C LEU A 375 -11.93 -23.70 -1.11
N THR A 376 -11.05 -24.43 -0.44
CA THR A 376 -11.43 -25.50 0.51
C THR A 376 -10.96 -25.15 1.91
N ARG A 377 -11.53 -25.80 2.93
CA ARG A 377 -11.15 -25.63 4.34
C ARG A 377 -9.66 -25.83 4.61
N GLU A 378 -9.00 -26.66 3.81
CA GLU A 378 -7.55 -26.88 3.86
C GLU A 378 -6.76 -25.57 3.69
N TYR A 379 -7.18 -24.72 2.74
CA TYR A 379 -6.52 -23.45 2.42
C TYR A 379 -7.10 -22.25 3.19
N LEU A 380 -8.15 -22.45 3.99
CA LEU A 380 -8.85 -21.35 4.67
C LEU A 380 -7.93 -20.49 5.58
N PRO A 381 -6.97 -21.03 6.35
CA PRO A 381 -6.06 -20.20 7.15
C PRO A 381 -5.22 -19.25 6.30
N GLU A 382 -4.74 -19.71 5.15
CA GLU A 382 -3.97 -18.92 4.18
C GLU A 382 -4.85 -17.85 3.54
N LEU A 383 -6.01 -18.25 3.02
CA LEU A 383 -6.98 -17.35 2.40
C LEU A 383 -7.44 -16.27 3.37
N ARG A 384 -7.66 -16.59 4.65
CA ARG A 384 -8.02 -15.60 5.68
C ARG A 384 -6.94 -14.54 5.83
N GLN A 385 -5.67 -14.92 5.87
CA GLN A 385 -4.58 -13.96 6.01
C GLN A 385 -4.49 -13.05 4.78
N GLU A 386 -4.47 -13.66 3.59
CA GLU A 386 -4.36 -12.95 2.31
C GLU A 386 -5.54 -11.98 2.07
N TYR A 387 -6.77 -12.42 2.35
CA TYR A 387 -7.95 -11.56 2.18
C TYR A 387 -8.03 -10.47 3.26
N LEU A 388 -7.59 -10.73 4.48
CA LEU A 388 -7.51 -9.69 5.51
C LEU A 388 -6.55 -8.57 5.06
N GLU A 389 -5.36 -8.94 4.59
CA GLU A 389 -4.39 -7.99 4.05
C GLU A 389 -4.93 -7.25 2.82
N PHE A 390 -5.61 -7.95 1.92
CA PHE A 390 -6.30 -7.37 0.76
C PHE A 390 -7.28 -6.29 1.18
N PHE A 391 -8.20 -6.59 2.11
CA PHE A 391 -9.20 -5.62 2.55
C PHE A 391 -8.55 -4.44 3.28
N GLN A 392 -7.59 -4.71 4.17
CA GLN A 392 -6.93 -3.67 4.96
C GLN A 392 -6.15 -2.66 4.11
N ARG A 393 -5.49 -3.13 3.04
CA ARG A 393 -4.61 -2.32 2.18
C ARG A 393 -5.32 -1.13 1.55
N ASP A 394 -6.53 -1.31 1.04
CA ASP A 394 -7.22 -0.36 0.18
C ASP A 394 -8.61 0.07 0.68
N ARG A 395 -9.06 -0.39 1.87
CA ARG A 395 -10.34 0.03 2.48
C ARG A 395 -10.50 1.53 2.71
N ASN A 396 -9.39 2.28 2.70
CA ASN A 396 -9.39 3.72 2.91
C ASN A 396 -9.54 4.52 1.60
N HIS A 397 -9.58 3.86 0.43
CA HIS A 397 -9.74 4.52 -0.87
C HIS A 397 -11.23 4.73 -1.21
N PRO A 398 -11.75 5.97 -1.25
CA PRO A 398 -13.14 6.22 -1.63
C PRO A 398 -13.47 5.82 -3.06
N SER A 399 -12.49 5.77 -3.97
CA SER A 399 -12.72 5.28 -5.33
C SER A 399 -13.13 3.81 -5.38
N VAL A 400 -12.68 2.98 -4.43
CA VAL A 400 -12.98 1.55 -4.40
C VAL A 400 -14.43 1.35 -3.97
N VAL A 401 -15.31 1.05 -4.93
CA VAL A 401 -16.76 0.93 -4.73
C VAL A 401 -17.28 -0.49 -4.92
N LEU A 402 -16.58 -1.29 -5.72
CA LEU A 402 -16.91 -2.68 -6.00
C LEU A 402 -15.71 -3.57 -5.67
N ARG A 403 -15.99 -4.76 -5.14
CA ARG A 403 -14.98 -5.80 -4.97
C ARG A 403 -15.50 -7.17 -5.34
N SER A 404 -14.68 -7.90 -6.07
CA SER A 404 -14.90 -9.32 -6.27
C SER A 404 -13.92 -10.10 -5.42
N LEU A 405 -14.44 -11.09 -4.71
CA LEU A 405 -13.60 -11.99 -3.92
C LEU A 405 -12.82 -12.89 -4.87
N THR A 406 -13.51 -13.43 -5.88
CA THR A 406 -12.97 -14.44 -6.78
C THR A 406 -13.44 -14.20 -8.19
N CYS A 407 -12.71 -14.73 -9.17
CA CYS A 407 -13.11 -14.73 -10.57
C CYS A 407 -13.29 -16.18 -11.07
N GLU A 408 -14.41 -16.43 -11.75
CA GLU A 408 -14.73 -17.72 -12.38
C GLU A 408 -14.64 -18.93 -11.42
N THR A 409 -14.95 -18.78 -10.14
CA THR A 409 -14.89 -19.88 -9.17
C THR A 409 -15.85 -21.01 -9.55
N GLY A 410 -15.31 -22.22 -9.68
CA GLY A 410 -16.06 -23.41 -10.09
C GLY A 410 -16.79 -24.12 -8.94
N ALA A 411 -17.43 -25.25 -9.28
CA ALA A 411 -18.19 -26.07 -8.32
C ALA A 411 -17.35 -26.70 -7.20
N SER A 412 -16.02 -26.75 -7.34
CA SER A 412 -15.10 -27.30 -6.34
C SER A 412 -14.92 -26.42 -5.11
N ALA A 413 -15.38 -25.17 -5.13
CA ALA A 413 -15.29 -24.30 -3.96
C ALA A 413 -16.29 -24.70 -2.87
N GLU A 414 -15.82 -24.77 -1.63
CA GLU A 414 -16.67 -25.03 -0.46
C GLU A 414 -17.41 -23.73 -0.08
N LEU A 415 -18.74 -23.80 0.06
CA LEU A 415 -19.58 -22.61 0.28
C LEU A 415 -19.30 -21.90 1.60
N ASP A 416 -18.92 -22.65 2.62
CA ASP A 416 -18.59 -22.09 3.92
C ASP A 416 -17.26 -21.32 3.90
N VAL A 417 -16.31 -21.70 3.05
CA VAL A 417 -15.09 -20.93 2.77
C VAL A 417 -15.46 -19.62 2.08
N ILE A 418 -16.28 -19.66 1.02
CA ILE A 418 -16.75 -18.45 0.33
C ILE A 418 -17.50 -17.53 1.29
N ARG A 419 -18.41 -18.10 2.11
CA ARG A 419 -19.18 -17.34 3.10
C ARG A 419 -18.28 -16.68 4.14
N GLU A 420 -17.25 -17.38 4.62
CA GLU A 420 -16.27 -16.80 5.54
C GLU A 420 -15.56 -15.58 4.93
N LEU A 421 -15.10 -15.68 3.67
CA LEU A 421 -14.46 -14.57 2.96
C LEU A 421 -15.42 -13.40 2.71
N TYR A 422 -16.68 -13.70 2.38
CA TYR A 422 -17.74 -12.70 2.22
C TYR A 422 -18.05 -11.97 3.53
N ASP A 423 -18.20 -12.70 4.64
CA ASP A 423 -18.46 -12.13 5.95
C ASP A 423 -17.26 -11.30 6.43
N MET A 424 -16.02 -11.71 6.11
CA MET A 424 -14.81 -10.91 6.35
C MET A 424 -14.85 -9.60 5.57
N ALA A 425 -15.22 -9.63 4.30
CA ALA A 425 -15.35 -8.43 3.48
C ALA A 425 -16.32 -7.43 4.12
N HIS A 426 -17.53 -7.86 4.51
CA HIS A 426 -18.50 -6.96 5.16
C HIS A 426 -18.02 -6.37 6.49
N ARG A 427 -17.17 -7.09 7.24
CA ARG A 427 -16.54 -6.55 8.47
C ARG A 427 -15.48 -5.50 8.16
N GLU A 428 -14.59 -5.79 7.20
CA GLU A 428 -13.41 -4.97 6.92
C GLU A 428 -13.69 -3.75 6.03
N ILE A 429 -14.60 -3.89 5.06
CA ILE A 429 -14.90 -2.91 4.01
C ILE A 429 -16.41 -2.61 3.89
N PRO A 430 -17.09 -2.17 4.96
CA PRO A 430 -18.55 -1.94 4.96
C PRO A 430 -19.02 -0.85 3.99
N ASN A 431 -18.08 -0.09 3.42
CA ASN A 431 -18.37 0.98 2.46
C ASN A 431 -18.15 0.55 1.01
N ALA A 432 -17.99 -0.74 0.70
CA ALA A 432 -17.91 -1.25 -0.66
C ALA A 432 -18.99 -2.32 -0.92
N VAL A 433 -19.39 -2.46 -2.17
CA VAL A 433 -20.26 -3.55 -2.59
C VAL A 433 -19.39 -4.75 -2.90
N VAL A 434 -19.70 -5.89 -2.28
CA VAL A 434 -19.02 -7.16 -2.51
C VAL A 434 -19.87 -7.95 -3.49
N GLU A 435 -19.24 -8.41 -4.56
CA GLU A 435 -19.87 -9.24 -5.58
C GLU A 435 -19.03 -10.48 -5.89
N ASP A 436 -19.62 -11.39 -6.65
CA ASP A 436 -19.00 -12.60 -7.13
C ASP A 436 -18.91 -12.53 -8.66
N ASP A 437 -17.69 -12.52 -9.20
CA ASP A 437 -17.41 -12.50 -10.64
C ASP A 437 -17.32 -13.92 -11.21
N SER A 438 -18.11 -14.84 -10.65
CA SER A 438 -18.16 -16.23 -11.07
C SER A 438 -19.48 -16.51 -11.78
N SER A 439 -19.43 -16.74 -13.09
CA SER A 439 -20.59 -17.22 -13.86
C SER A 439 -21.04 -18.64 -13.46
N TRP A 440 -20.38 -19.30 -12.50
CA TRP A 440 -20.47 -20.74 -12.28
C TRP A 440 -20.95 -21.16 -10.88
N ILE A 441 -20.85 -20.30 -9.86
CA ILE A 441 -21.21 -20.69 -8.47
C ILE A 441 -22.70 -20.99 -8.36
N SER A 442 -23.55 -20.22 -9.02
CA SER A 442 -25.01 -20.41 -9.03
C SER A 442 -25.45 -21.38 -10.12
N TRP A 443 -24.91 -21.26 -11.34
CA TRP A 443 -25.32 -22.07 -12.51
C TRP A 443 -25.05 -23.57 -12.36
N ASN A 444 -23.96 -23.97 -11.70
CA ASN A 444 -23.60 -25.38 -11.53
C ASN A 444 -24.12 -26.00 -10.23
N ARG A 445 -24.86 -25.26 -9.39
CA ARG A 445 -25.41 -25.76 -8.12
C ARG A 445 -26.92 -25.92 -8.12
N ILE A 446 -27.58 -25.59 -9.23
CA ILE A 446 -28.96 -26.01 -9.48
C ILE A 446 -28.90 -27.46 -9.99
N HIS A 447 -29.09 -28.41 -9.08
CA HIS A 447 -29.35 -29.81 -9.40
C HIS A 447 -30.79 -30.16 -9.07
#